data_AF-A0A409X060-F1
#
_entry.id   AF-A0A409X060-F1
#
_cell.length_a   1.000
_cell.length_b   1.000
_cell.length_c   1.000
_cell.angle_alpha   90.00
_cell.angle_beta   90.00
_cell.angle_gamma   90.00
#
_symmetry.space_group_name_H-M   'P 1'
#
loop_
_entity.id
_entity.type
_entity.pdbx_description
1 polymer ?
#
loop_
_entity_poly.entity_id
_entity_poly.type
_entity_poly.pdbx_seq_one_letter_code
_entity_poly.pdbx_strand_id
1 'polypeptide(L)'
;MMSTRALGLGPALRKAAFFPNATRKQTMLRNIVAKRSIQIQSLPPSAGQEILNKQRLVRPSTPHFTIYQPQLTWIASIFNRVTGVGLSVLLYGFSIAYLVAPGTFDSAHVVEVVAGLPEGVKYAGKAILAAPFAFHSLNGIRHLSWDSIKFLSLKGAYVSGYIVLGATAISTVALTLIK
;
A
#
# COMPACT_ATOMS: atom_id res chain seq x y z
N MET A 1 -38.35 -19.62 0.23
CA MET A 1 -39.47 -19.44 -0.75
C MET A 1 -39.08 -18.35 -1.72
N MET A 2 -38.93 -18.68 -3.01
CA MET A 2 -38.76 -17.67 -4.07
C MET A 2 -40.11 -17.02 -4.35
N SER A 3 -40.21 -15.69 -4.24
CA SER A 3 -41.43 -14.94 -4.53
C SER A 3 -41.24 -14.21 -5.85
N THR A 4 -41.98 -14.63 -6.87
CA THR A 4 -41.99 -13.97 -8.17
C THR A 4 -43.03 -12.85 -8.14
N ARG A 5 -42.61 -11.59 -7.99
CA ARG A 5 -43.54 -10.44 -8.14
C ARG A 5 -43.31 -9.77 -9.50
N ALA A 6 -44.33 -9.84 -10.36
CA ALA A 6 -44.37 -9.02 -11.56
C ALA A 6 -44.68 -7.56 -11.15
N LEU A 7 -43.65 -6.75 -10.95
CA LEU A 7 -43.82 -5.30 -10.84
C LEU A 7 -44.21 -4.77 -12.21
N GLY A 8 -45.52 -4.64 -12.44
CA GLY A 8 -46.02 -3.83 -13.54
C GLY A 8 -45.52 -2.41 -13.34
N LEU A 9 -44.72 -1.90 -14.29
CA LEU A 9 -44.61 -0.46 -14.46
C LEU A 9 -46.02 0.03 -14.78
N GLY A 10 -46.72 0.52 -13.75
CA GLY A 10 -48.00 1.19 -13.96
C GLY A 10 -47.78 2.28 -15.01
N PRO A 11 -48.66 2.42 -16.01
CA PRO A 11 -48.48 3.41 -17.06
C PRO A 11 -48.60 4.80 -16.44
N ALA A 12 -47.48 5.39 -16.06
CA ALA A 12 -47.36 6.81 -15.73
C ALA A 12 -47.39 7.68 -17.01
N LEU A 13 -48.17 7.27 -18.01
CA LEU A 13 -48.41 8.02 -19.23
C LEU A 13 -49.88 8.45 -19.25
N ARG A 14 -50.04 9.66 -18.73
CA ARG A 14 -51.07 10.67 -18.99
C ARG A 14 -52.12 10.30 -20.04
N LYS A 15 -53.37 10.52 -19.64
CA LYS A 15 -54.46 10.92 -20.53
C LYS A 15 -53.94 11.95 -21.55
N ALA A 16 -53.95 11.59 -22.82
CA ALA A 16 -53.94 12.54 -23.92
C ALA A 16 -55.12 12.20 -24.85
N ALA A 17 -55.79 13.27 -25.23
CA ALA A 17 -57.10 13.36 -25.84
C ALA A 17 -57.25 12.69 -27.22
N PHE A 18 -58.50 12.30 -27.51
CA PHE A 18 -59.20 12.18 -28.79
C PHE A 18 -58.36 12.05 -30.08
N PHE A 19 -58.35 10.85 -30.68
CA PHE A 19 -58.08 10.64 -32.11
C PHE A 19 -59.08 9.64 -32.74
N PRO A 20 -59.40 9.76 -34.04
CA PRO A 20 -60.53 9.09 -34.68
C PRO A 20 -60.28 7.61 -35.00
N ASN A 21 -61.39 6.87 -35.16
CA ASN A 21 -61.54 5.41 -35.18
C ASN A 21 -60.85 4.59 -36.32
N ALA A 22 -59.92 5.13 -37.10
CA ALA A 22 -59.39 4.45 -38.30
C ALA A 22 -58.04 3.71 -38.14
N THR A 23 -57.38 3.78 -36.98
CA THR A 23 -56.04 3.19 -36.76
C THR A 23 -55.99 2.15 -35.64
N ARG A 24 -57.09 1.41 -35.43
CA ARG A 24 -57.20 0.43 -34.33
C ARG A 24 -56.54 -0.93 -34.60
N LYS A 25 -56.19 -1.25 -35.85
CA LYS A 25 -55.72 -2.61 -36.22
C LYS A 25 -54.20 -2.83 -36.23
N GLN A 26 -53.36 -1.79 -36.06
CA GLN A 26 -51.89 -1.93 -36.12
C GLN A 26 -51.16 -1.67 -34.79
N THR A 27 -51.88 -1.27 -33.74
CA THR A 27 -51.26 -0.86 -32.46
C THR A 27 -51.25 -1.96 -31.39
N MET A 28 -51.64 -3.19 -31.73
CA MET A 28 -51.73 -4.31 -30.79
C MET A 28 -50.45 -5.16 -30.66
N LEU A 29 -49.35 -4.79 -31.35
CA LEU A 29 -48.08 -5.54 -31.29
C LEU A 29 -46.90 -4.78 -30.66
N ARG A 30 -47.07 -3.51 -30.25
CA ARG A 30 -45.95 -2.70 -29.70
C ARG A 30 -45.78 -2.75 -28.19
N ASN A 31 -46.69 -3.40 -27.45
CA ASN A 31 -46.64 -3.48 -25.98
C ASN A 31 -46.22 -4.85 -25.46
N ILE A 32 -45.40 -5.61 -26.19
CA ILE A 32 -44.54 -6.61 -25.57
C ILE A 32 -43.35 -5.87 -24.94
N VAL A 33 -43.66 -4.98 -23.99
CA VAL A 33 -42.67 -4.51 -23.04
C VAL A 33 -42.29 -5.77 -22.28
N ALA A 34 -41.09 -6.29 -22.52
CA ALA A 34 -40.55 -7.41 -21.78
C ALA A 34 -40.72 -7.11 -20.29
N LYS A 35 -41.73 -7.73 -19.66
CA LYS A 35 -41.96 -7.61 -18.22
C LYS A 35 -40.78 -8.30 -17.57
N ARG A 36 -39.75 -7.53 -17.23
CA ARG A 36 -38.60 -8.03 -16.49
C ARG A 36 -39.12 -8.53 -15.16
N SER A 37 -39.26 -9.84 -15.01
CA SER A 37 -39.63 -10.44 -13.73
C SER A 37 -38.48 -10.22 -12.76
N ILE A 38 -38.69 -9.37 -11.75
CA ILE A 38 -37.71 -9.16 -10.69
C ILE A 38 -37.93 -10.29 -9.68
N GLN A 39 -36.98 -11.21 -9.62
CA GLN A 39 -36.94 -12.25 -8.59
C GLN A 39 -36.40 -11.62 -7.31
N ILE A 40 -37.23 -11.57 -6.26
CA ILE A 40 -36.81 -11.09 -4.94
C ILE A 40 -36.64 -12.32 -4.05
N GLN A 41 -35.40 -12.57 -3.62
CA GLN A 41 -35.08 -13.59 -2.64
C GLN A 41 -34.84 -12.93 -1.29
N SER A 42 -35.50 -13.43 -0.24
CA SER A 42 -35.14 -13.09 1.14
C SER A 42 -33.80 -13.75 1.45
N LEU A 43 -32.81 -12.94 1.80
CA LEU A 43 -31.47 -13.38 2.15
C LEU A 43 -31.21 -13.16 3.65
N PRO A 44 -30.57 -14.12 4.33
CA PRO A 44 -30.14 -13.90 5.71
C PRO A 44 -29.03 -12.83 5.76
N PRO A 45 -28.83 -12.13 6.89
CA PRO A 45 -27.79 -11.10 7.03
C PRO A 45 -26.37 -11.58 6.67
N SER A 46 -26.08 -12.87 6.88
CA SER A 46 -24.80 -13.51 6.53
C SER A 46 -24.53 -13.59 5.02
N ALA A 47 -25.58 -13.68 4.19
CA ALA A 47 -25.44 -13.75 2.73
C ALA A 47 -24.92 -12.45 2.11
N GLY A 48 -25.10 -11.30 2.80
CA GLY A 48 -24.55 -10.02 2.37
C GLY A 48 -23.03 -10.05 2.26
N GLN A 49 -22.35 -10.62 3.26
CA GLN A 49 -20.88 -10.73 3.23
C GLN A 49 -20.39 -11.63 2.10
N GLU A 50 -21.07 -12.75 1.87
CA GLU A 50 -20.74 -13.68 0.78
C GLU A 50 -20.87 -13.00 -0.59
N ILE A 51 -21.96 -12.25 -0.81
CA ILE A 51 -22.19 -11.50 -2.04
C ILE A 51 -21.12 -10.44 -2.23
N LEU A 52 -20.79 -9.67 -1.18
CA LEU A 52 -19.75 -8.65 -1.25
C LEU A 52 -18.38 -9.26 -1.55
N ASN A 53 -18.05 -10.42 -0.96
CA ASN A 53 -16.80 -11.13 -1.25
C ASN A 53 -16.76 -11.60 -2.72
N LYS A 54 -17.84 -12.23 -3.22
CA LYS A 54 -17.95 -12.64 -4.64
C LYS A 54 -17.77 -11.44 -5.59
N GLN A 55 -18.36 -10.30 -5.25
CA GLN A 55 -18.21 -9.07 -6.03
C GLN A 55 -16.79 -8.50 -5.97
N ARG A 56 -16.11 -8.55 -4.82
CA ARG A 56 -14.72 -8.05 -4.69
C ARG A 56 -13.73 -8.86 -5.52
N LEU A 57 -13.96 -10.17 -5.68
CA LEU A 57 -13.09 -11.04 -6.50
C LEU A 57 -13.11 -10.68 -7.99
N VAL A 58 -14.22 -10.17 -8.51
CA VAL A 58 -14.38 -9.83 -9.93
C VAL A 58 -14.12 -8.35 -10.23
N ARG A 59 -14.02 -7.51 -9.20
CA ARG A 59 -13.74 -6.08 -9.37
C ARG A 59 -12.23 -5.88 -9.50
N PRO A 60 -11.74 -5.25 -10.57
CA PRO A 60 -10.33 -4.91 -10.66
C PRO A 60 -9.97 -3.90 -9.56
N SER A 61 -8.79 -4.06 -8.97
CA SER A 61 -8.21 -3.01 -8.12
C SER A 61 -7.74 -1.87 -9.02
N THR A 62 -8.10 -0.63 -8.68
CA THR A 62 -7.54 0.53 -9.38
C THR A 62 -6.03 0.58 -9.16
N PRO A 63 -5.23 0.96 -10.18
CA PRO A 63 -3.79 1.10 -10.00
C PRO A 63 -3.50 2.16 -8.92
N HIS A 64 -2.44 1.93 -8.13
CA HIS A 64 -2.06 2.79 -7.01
C HIS A 64 -0.58 3.20 -7.12
N PHE A 65 0.35 2.40 -6.61
CA PHE A 65 1.77 2.79 -6.56
C PHE A 65 2.41 2.92 -7.95
N THR A 66 1.85 2.24 -8.95
CA THR A 66 2.34 2.25 -10.34
C THR A 66 2.02 3.54 -11.09
N ILE A 67 1.04 4.32 -10.62
CA ILE A 67 0.62 5.56 -11.27
C ILE A 67 0.75 6.79 -10.36
N TYR A 68 0.98 6.59 -9.06
CA TYR A 68 1.06 7.69 -8.11
C TYR A 68 2.38 8.45 -8.25
N GLN A 69 2.32 9.78 -8.18
CA GLN A 69 3.51 10.61 -8.28
C GLN A 69 4.50 10.30 -7.15
N PRO A 70 5.79 10.04 -7.46
CA PRO A 70 6.86 9.95 -6.48
C PRO A 70 6.94 11.22 -5.62
N GLN A 71 6.81 11.06 -4.29
CA GLN A 71 6.88 12.15 -3.32
C GLN A 71 7.80 11.78 -2.16
N LEU A 72 8.50 12.77 -1.62
CA LEU A 72 9.44 12.58 -0.51
C LEU A 72 8.79 11.88 0.70
N THR A 73 7.50 12.14 0.96
CA THR A 73 6.75 11.58 2.08
C THR A 73 6.70 10.05 2.06
N TRP A 74 6.09 9.45 1.03
CA TRP A 74 5.90 8.01 0.96
C TRP A 74 7.17 7.26 0.57
N ILE A 75 8.06 7.87 -0.22
CA ILE A 75 9.35 7.27 -0.57
C ILE A 75 10.23 7.14 0.67
N ALA A 76 10.39 8.21 1.46
CA ALA A 76 11.15 8.14 2.71
C ALA A 76 10.55 7.12 3.70
N SER A 77 9.22 6.97 3.71
CA SER A 77 8.54 5.94 4.51
C SER A 77 8.91 4.52 4.05
N ILE A 78 8.97 4.25 2.74
CA ILE A 78 9.42 2.96 2.21
C ILE A 78 10.88 2.72 2.59
N PHE A 79 11.76 3.70 2.37
CA PHE A 79 13.17 3.57 2.75
C PHE A 79 13.31 3.26 4.25
N ASN A 80 12.50 3.87 5.12
CA ASN A 80 12.56 3.60 6.55
C ASN A 80 12.25 2.13 6.88
N ARG A 81 11.27 1.54 6.17
CA ARG A 81 10.92 0.13 6.30
C ARG A 81 12.03 -0.77 5.76
N VAL A 82 12.54 -0.47 4.57
CA VAL A 82 13.58 -1.27 3.92
C VAL A 82 14.87 -1.25 4.74
N THR A 83 15.32 -0.09 5.20
CA THR A 83 16.51 0.01 6.05
C THR A 83 16.29 -0.67 7.40
N GLY A 84 15.11 -0.54 8.00
CA GLY A 84 14.77 -1.23 9.25
C GLY A 84 14.83 -2.75 9.12
N VAL A 85 14.16 -3.31 8.09
CA VAL A 85 14.20 -4.74 7.80
C VAL A 85 15.62 -5.21 7.51
N GLY A 86 16.37 -4.48 6.68
CA GLY A 86 17.76 -4.83 6.36
C GLY A 86 18.64 -4.89 7.61
N LEU A 87 18.56 -3.87 8.49
CA LEU A 87 19.31 -3.85 9.74
C LEU A 87 18.88 -4.97 10.70
N SER A 88 17.59 -5.28 10.79
CA SER A 88 17.10 -6.40 11.59
C SER A 88 17.60 -7.74 11.06
N VAL A 89 17.56 -7.97 9.74
CA VAL A 89 18.08 -9.18 9.12
C VAL A 89 19.57 -9.34 9.38
N LEU A 90 20.36 -8.26 9.29
CA LEU A 90 21.79 -8.30 9.60
C LEU A 90 22.04 -8.63 11.08
N LEU A 91 21.33 -7.97 12.00
CA LEU A 91 21.47 -8.20 13.44
C LEU A 91 21.10 -9.64 13.82
N TYR A 92 19.90 -10.09 13.44
CA TYR A 92 19.45 -11.44 13.78
C TYR A 92 20.25 -12.51 13.04
N GLY A 93 20.59 -12.27 11.77
CA GLY A 93 21.40 -13.19 10.98
C GLY A 93 22.78 -13.40 11.58
N PHE A 94 23.48 -12.32 11.94
CA PHE A 94 24.77 -12.41 12.63
C PHE A 94 24.64 -13.07 14.01
N SER A 95 23.60 -12.73 14.78
CA SER A 95 23.40 -13.31 16.12
C SER A 95 23.18 -14.83 16.07
N ILE A 96 22.39 -15.30 15.10
CA ILE A 96 22.16 -16.74 14.88
C ILE A 96 23.44 -17.40 14.37
N ALA A 97 24.16 -16.77 13.44
CA ALA A 97 25.42 -17.29 12.93
C ALA A 97 26.47 -17.46 14.04
N TYR A 98 26.59 -16.48 14.94
CA TYR A 98 27.43 -16.56 16.13
C TYR A 98 27.00 -17.68 17.08
N LEU A 99 25.70 -17.85 17.30
CA LEU A 99 25.19 -18.92 18.16
C LEU A 99 25.48 -20.32 17.61
N VAL A 100 25.36 -20.51 16.29
CA VAL A 100 25.54 -21.81 15.63
C VAL A 100 27.02 -22.14 15.37
N ALA A 101 27.84 -21.13 15.06
CA ALA A 101 29.24 -21.29 14.71
C ALA A 101 30.13 -20.22 15.39
N PRO A 102 30.24 -20.24 16.73
CA PRO A 102 30.94 -19.20 17.47
C PRO A 102 32.41 -19.10 17.10
N GLY A 103 33.10 -20.21 16.85
CA GLY A 103 34.51 -20.20 16.42
C GLY A 103 34.75 -19.66 15.00
N THR A 104 33.70 -19.37 14.23
CA THR A 104 33.81 -18.72 12.91
C THR A 104 33.37 -17.26 12.96
N PHE A 105 32.35 -16.95 13.77
CA PHE A 105 31.75 -15.62 13.86
C PHE A 105 32.15 -14.84 15.12
N ASP A 106 33.12 -15.34 15.90
CA ASP A 106 33.71 -14.58 16.99
C ASP A 106 34.38 -13.29 16.50
N SER A 107 34.56 -12.36 17.42
CA SER A 107 35.10 -11.04 17.10
C SER A 107 36.51 -11.10 16.54
N ALA A 108 37.35 -12.06 16.94
CA ALA A 108 38.72 -12.19 16.47
C ALA A 108 38.76 -12.58 14.99
N HIS A 109 38.05 -13.64 14.61
CA HIS A 109 37.97 -14.12 13.23
C HIS A 109 37.29 -13.10 12.32
N VAL A 110 36.21 -12.45 12.77
CA VAL A 110 35.54 -11.42 11.97
C VAL A 110 36.47 -10.24 11.72
N VAL A 111 37.19 -9.77 12.73
CA VAL A 111 38.17 -8.67 12.58
C VAL A 111 39.30 -9.07 11.64
N GLU A 112 39.84 -10.30 11.76
CA GLU A 112 40.89 -10.80 10.88
C GLU A 112 40.43 -10.83 9.41
N VAL A 113 39.25 -11.40 9.15
CA VAL A 113 38.65 -11.45 7.82
C VAL A 113 38.49 -10.05 7.24
N VAL A 114 37.92 -9.11 8.03
CA VAL A 114 37.74 -7.72 7.57
C VAL A 114 39.08 -7.02 7.36
N ALA A 115 40.08 -7.26 8.22
CA ALA A 115 41.41 -6.68 8.10
C ALA A 115 42.12 -7.10 6.81
N GLY A 116 41.91 -8.35 6.37
CA GLY A 116 42.45 -8.88 5.11
C GLY A 116 41.79 -8.36 3.84
N LEU A 117 40.66 -7.64 3.92
CA LEU A 117 39.98 -7.10 2.74
C LEU A 117 40.74 -5.92 2.11
N PRO A 118 40.61 -5.70 0.79
CA PRO A 118 41.12 -4.48 0.16
C PRO A 118 40.48 -3.22 0.77
N GLU A 119 41.24 -2.13 0.86
CA GLU A 119 40.77 -0.87 1.47
C GLU A 119 39.47 -0.35 0.84
N GLY A 120 39.34 -0.42 -0.50
CA GLY A 120 38.12 -0.03 -1.18
C GLY A 120 36.89 -0.83 -0.73
N VAL A 121 37.06 -2.13 -0.44
CA VAL A 121 35.98 -3.00 0.06
C VAL A 121 35.62 -2.65 1.50
N LYS A 122 36.62 -2.32 2.34
CA LYS A 122 36.38 -1.87 3.72
C LYS A 122 35.54 -0.58 3.74
N TYR A 123 35.91 0.41 2.93
CA TYR A 123 35.16 1.67 2.84
C TYR A 123 33.77 1.47 2.25
N ALA A 124 33.62 0.65 1.21
CA ALA A 124 32.31 0.32 0.64
C ALA A 124 31.42 -0.40 1.68
N GLY A 125 31.97 -1.37 2.41
CA GLY A 125 31.26 -2.07 3.48
C GLY A 125 30.83 -1.13 4.60
N LYS A 126 31.73 -0.25 5.06
CA LYS A 126 31.40 0.80 6.03
C LYS A 126 30.27 1.69 5.52
N ALA A 127 30.30 2.14 4.26
CA ALA A 127 29.26 2.99 3.70
C ALA A 127 27.90 2.28 3.57
N ILE A 128 27.89 1.03 3.10
CA ILE A 128 26.67 0.21 2.94
C ILE A 128 26.00 -0.08 4.29
N LEU A 129 26.78 -0.17 5.39
CA LEU A 129 26.23 -0.32 6.74
C LEU A 129 25.85 1.02 7.36
N ALA A 130 26.66 2.06 7.18
CA ALA A 130 26.47 3.37 7.78
C ALA A 130 25.25 4.10 7.22
N ALA A 131 25.04 4.08 5.90
CA ALA A 131 23.93 4.78 5.24
C ALA A 131 22.54 4.34 5.73
N PRO A 132 22.17 3.04 5.70
CA PRO A 132 20.88 2.60 6.19
C PRO A 132 20.73 2.81 7.70
N PHE A 133 21.81 2.64 8.49
CA PHE A 133 21.79 2.87 9.93
C PHE A 133 21.51 4.34 10.27
N ALA A 134 22.24 5.28 9.64
CA ALA A 134 22.04 6.71 9.82
C ALA A 134 20.62 7.13 9.38
N PHE A 135 20.19 6.70 8.19
CA PHE A 135 18.86 7.02 7.68
C PHE A 135 17.75 6.51 8.59
N HIS A 136 17.80 5.22 8.96
CA HIS A 136 16.76 4.61 9.80
C HIS A 136 16.66 5.28 11.17
N SER A 137 17.80 5.56 11.79
CA SER A 137 17.86 6.20 13.11
C SER A 137 17.32 7.63 13.07
N LEU A 138 17.78 8.44 12.12
CA LEU A 138 17.38 9.84 11.99
C LEU A 138 15.94 9.99 11.52
N ASN A 139 15.51 9.18 10.54
CA ASN A 139 14.13 9.17 10.10
C ASN A 139 13.21 8.58 11.19
N GLY A 140 13.68 7.64 12.00
CA GLY A 140 12.99 7.17 13.21
C GLY A 140 12.70 8.29 14.20
N ILE A 141 13.69 9.16 14.49
CA ILE A 141 13.49 10.36 15.33
C ILE A 141 12.44 11.30 14.71
N ARG A 142 12.45 11.45 13.39
CA ARG A 142 11.40 12.22 12.67
C ARG A 142 10.02 11.59 12.84
N HIS A 143 9.89 10.27 12.77
CA HIS A 143 8.63 9.57 13.04
C HIS A 143 8.16 9.76 14.49
N LEU A 144 9.05 9.62 15.49
CA LEU A 144 8.70 9.89 16.90
C LEU A 144 8.27 11.36 17.12
N SER A 145 8.85 12.29 16.35
CA SER A 145 8.41 13.69 16.36
C SER A 145 6.99 13.84 15.80
N TRP A 146 6.62 13.09 14.77
CA TRP A 146 5.25 13.05 14.25
C TRP A 146 4.27 12.45 15.25
N ASP A 147 4.66 11.38 15.95
CA ASP A 147 3.85 10.77 17.01
C ASP A 147 3.62 11.75 18.16
N SER A 148 4.54 12.71 18.34
CA SER A 148 4.42 13.84 19.27
C SER A 148 3.69 15.06 18.69
N ILE A 149 2.98 14.91 17.55
CA ILE A 149 2.21 15.96 16.86
C ILE A 149 3.09 17.14 16.39
N LYS A 150 4.38 16.90 16.12
CA LYS A 150 5.29 17.90 15.53
C LYS A 150 5.41 17.69 14.02
N PHE A 151 5.68 18.76 13.28
CA PHE A 151 5.95 18.71 11.82
C PHE A 151 4.85 18.07 10.93
N LEU A 152 3.58 18.08 11.36
CA LEU A 152 2.47 17.48 10.60
C LEU A 152 1.95 18.33 9.43
N SER A 153 2.40 19.59 9.30
CA SER A 153 2.09 20.40 8.12
C SER A 153 2.88 19.93 6.90
N LEU A 154 2.38 20.20 5.68
CA LEU A 154 3.09 19.85 4.44
C LEU A 154 4.52 20.42 4.42
N LYS A 155 4.66 21.71 4.78
CA LYS A 155 5.97 22.36 4.91
C LYS A 155 6.85 21.66 5.95
N GLY A 156 6.31 21.34 7.12
CA GLY A 156 7.03 20.63 8.19
C GLY A 156 7.50 19.24 7.76
N ALA A 157 6.64 18.48 7.08
CA ALA A 157 6.96 17.15 6.58
C ALA A 157 8.10 17.17 5.55
N TYR A 158 8.13 18.15 4.65
CA TYR A 158 9.22 18.29 3.66
C TYR A 158 10.51 18.82 4.29
N VAL A 159 10.44 19.85 5.15
CA VAL A 159 11.62 20.39 5.85
C VAL A 159 12.30 19.32 6.69
N SER A 160 11.54 18.62 7.53
CA SER A 160 12.07 17.51 8.33
C SER A 160 12.64 16.39 7.46
N GLY A 161 12.02 16.10 6.31
CA GLY A 161 12.52 15.12 5.35
C GLY A 161 13.89 15.49 4.77
N TYR A 162 14.07 16.74 4.33
CA TYR A 162 15.37 17.21 3.81
C TYR A 162 16.44 17.28 4.90
N ILE A 163 16.08 17.66 6.13
CA ILE A 163 17.01 17.62 7.27
C ILE A 163 17.50 16.18 7.50
N VAL A 164 16.60 15.20 7.51
CA VAL A 164 16.97 13.78 7.66
C VAL A 164 17.90 13.33 6.53
N LEU A 165 17.62 13.69 5.27
CA LEU A 165 18.48 13.33 4.14
C LEU A 165 19.89 13.95 4.27
N GLY A 166 19.98 15.24 4.59
CA GLY A 166 21.25 15.93 4.79
C GLY A 166 22.05 15.35 5.96
N ALA A 167 21.40 15.16 7.10
CA ALA A 167 22.02 14.55 8.29
C ALA A 167 22.47 13.11 8.00
N THR A 168 21.68 12.33 7.26
CA THR A 168 22.06 10.97 6.83
C THR A 168 23.34 10.99 6.01
N ALA A 169 23.44 11.88 5.02
CA ALA A 169 24.63 11.99 4.17
C ALA A 169 25.88 12.32 5.01
N ILE A 170 25.78 13.32 5.90
CA ILE A 170 26.88 13.74 6.78
C ILE A 170 27.28 12.60 7.72
N SER A 171 26.32 11.97 8.40
CA SER A 171 26.59 10.85 9.31
C SER A 171 27.20 9.65 8.58
N THR A 172 26.76 9.36 7.36
CA THR A 172 27.33 8.27 6.54
C THR A 172 28.80 8.53 6.24
N VAL A 173 29.14 9.73 5.80
CA VAL A 173 30.54 10.11 5.52
C VAL A 173 31.37 10.03 6.80
N ALA A 174 30.88 10.58 7.91
CA ALA A 174 31.57 10.53 9.20
C ALA A 174 31.84 9.09 9.67
N LEU A 175 30.82 8.22 9.64
CA LEU A 175 30.95 6.80 10.03
C LEU A 175 31.82 6.00 9.07
N THR A 176 31.88 6.38 7.80
CA THR A 176 32.73 5.69 6.81
C THR A 176 34.20 6.04 7.00
N LEU A 177 34.50 7.29 7.39
CA LEU A 177 35.85 7.82 7.51
C LEU A 177 36.45 7.70 8.92
N ILE A 178 35.64 7.33 9.92
CA ILE A 178 36.16 7.03 11.25
C ILE A 178 37.14 5.85 11.17
N LYS A 179 38.31 6.03 11.79
CA LYS A 179 39.39 5.04 11.79
C LYS A 179 39.09 3.94 12.80
#